data_AF-F0XY74-F1
#
_entry.id   AF-F0XY74-F1
#
_cell.length_a   1.000
_cell.length_b   1.000
_cell.length_c   1.000
_cell.angle_alpha   90.00
_cell.angle_beta   90.00
_cell.angle_gamma   90.00
#
_symmetry.space_group_name_H-M   'P 1'
#
loop_
_entity.id
_entity.type
_entity.pdbx_description
1 polymer ?
#
loop_
_entity_poly.entity_id
_entity_poly.type
_entity_poly.pdbx_seq_one_letter_code
_entity_poly.pdbx_strand_id
1 'polypeptide(L)'
;MVATGVASGESAYFRDPWNRFDFVTVVCGWLPLAIETAYCAASLDGSCFAVEEGGGPNLTFLRVVRVVKVLKTVQRMPGMRCLVLSLVKSTPLLIQVMEVLLFIFFVFGAIGVQLFMGKLRQHCFDEASETLVSSEGVCSEETGALGGNACGDGQACRDRDYDGRPNDRDTTLNRYISFDNILLGFATVLTTVSLEGWSSTLY
;
A
#
# COMPACT_ATOMS: atom_id res chain seq x y z
N MET A 1 21.62 -29.18 6.10
CA MET A 1 22.65 -28.72 7.07
C MET A 1 23.70 -29.80 7.35
N VAL A 2 23.33 -31.05 7.63
CA VAL A 2 24.32 -32.13 7.93
C VAL A 2 25.16 -32.55 6.71
N ALA A 3 24.62 -32.50 5.49
CA ALA A 3 25.32 -32.98 4.29
C ALA A 3 26.27 -31.96 3.61
N THR A 4 26.13 -30.65 3.89
CA THR A 4 26.77 -29.58 3.09
C THR A 4 27.54 -28.53 3.90
N GLY A 5 27.61 -28.67 5.22
CA GLY A 5 28.25 -27.68 6.10
C GLY A 5 27.41 -26.41 6.26
N VAL A 6 27.49 -25.81 7.46
CA VAL A 6 26.61 -24.69 7.86
C VAL A 6 27.03 -23.37 7.19
N ALA A 7 28.32 -23.00 7.24
CA ALA A 7 28.74 -21.68 6.77
C ALA A 7 30.10 -21.61 6.05
N SER A 8 31.04 -22.53 6.31
CA SER A 8 32.38 -22.47 5.71
C SER A 8 32.69 -23.75 4.94
N GLY A 9 32.47 -23.68 3.62
CA GLY A 9 32.73 -24.73 2.63
C GLY A 9 32.28 -24.26 1.24
N GLU A 10 32.91 -24.73 0.17
CA GLU A 10 32.55 -24.36 -1.22
C GLU A 10 31.11 -24.73 -1.59
N SER A 11 30.50 -25.68 -0.87
CA SER A 11 29.10 -26.12 -0.97
C SER A 11 28.23 -25.75 0.23
N ALA A 12 28.56 -24.68 0.97
CA ALA A 12 27.84 -24.27 2.18
C ALA A 12 26.34 -23.99 1.96
N TYR A 13 25.51 -24.44 2.92
CA TYR A 13 24.04 -24.30 2.88
C TYR A 13 23.58 -22.86 2.62
N PHE A 14 24.21 -21.87 3.26
CA PHE A 14 23.85 -20.46 3.10
C PHE A 14 24.40 -19.80 1.83
N ARG A 15 25.06 -20.49 0.89
CA ARG A 15 25.42 -19.88 -0.40
C ARG A 15 24.29 -19.92 -1.43
N ASP A 16 23.45 -20.95 -1.38
CA ASP A 16 22.31 -21.09 -2.29
C ASP A 16 21.14 -20.18 -1.83
N PRO A 17 20.67 -19.23 -2.66
CA PRO A 17 19.52 -18.38 -2.35
C PRO A 17 18.26 -19.18 -2.00
N TRP A 18 18.09 -20.38 -2.58
CA TRP A 18 16.94 -21.23 -2.30
C TRP A 18 16.97 -21.83 -0.89
N ASN A 19 18.16 -22.18 -0.39
CA ASN A 19 18.32 -22.63 0.99
C ASN A 19 18.15 -21.49 2.00
N ARG A 20 18.59 -20.27 1.68
CA ARG A 20 18.35 -19.09 2.53
C ARG A 20 16.85 -18.82 2.69
N PHE A 21 16.12 -18.86 1.57
CA PHE A 21 14.68 -18.71 1.55
C PHE A 21 13.96 -19.80 2.36
N ASP A 22 14.43 -21.04 2.25
CA ASP A 22 13.89 -22.16 3.03
C ASP A 22 14.12 -21.97 4.53
N PHE A 23 15.33 -21.58 4.93
CA PHE A 23 15.65 -21.30 6.32
C PHE A 23 14.77 -20.20 6.90
N VAL A 24 14.59 -19.08 6.18
CA VAL A 24 13.72 -17.98 6.61
C VAL A 24 12.27 -18.45 6.77
N THR A 25 11.76 -19.22 5.81
CA THR A 25 10.38 -19.73 5.84
C THR A 25 10.15 -20.67 7.03
N VAL A 26 11.10 -21.54 7.32
CA VAL A 26 11.04 -22.43 8.49
C VAL A 26 11.08 -21.61 9.78
N VAL A 27 12.05 -20.69 9.92
CA VAL A 27 12.17 -19.84 11.12
C VAL A 27 10.90 -19.01 11.34
N CYS A 28 10.39 -18.29 10.34
CA CYS A 28 9.14 -17.54 10.43
C CYS A 28 7.90 -18.43 10.67
N GLY A 29 7.97 -19.71 10.29
CA GLY A 29 6.92 -20.69 10.60
C GLY A 29 6.90 -21.07 12.08
N TRP A 30 8.06 -21.34 12.66
CA TRP A 30 8.20 -21.76 14.06
C TRP A 30 8.16 -20.60 15.06
N LEU A 31 8.62 -19.40 14.68
CA LEU A 31 8.72 -18.24 15.56
C LEU A 31 7.38 -17.86 16.23
N PRO A 32 6.24 -17.77 15.51
CA PRO A 32 4.97 -17.42 16.13
C PRO A 32 4.49 -18.48 17.13
N LEU A 33 4.70 -19.76 16.81
CA LEU A 33 4.33 -20.88 17.69
C LEU A 33 5.19 -20.88 18.95
N ALA A 34 6.50 -20.70 18.79
CA ALA A 34 7.43 -20.65 19.91
C ALA A 34 7.14 -19.49 20.86
N ILE A 35 6.87 -18.29 20.30
CA ILE A 35 6.52 -17.11 21.08
C ILE A 35 5.19 -17.34 21.81
N GLU A 36 4.15 -17.82 21.12
CA GLU A 36 2.85 -18.14 21.72
C GLU A 36 3.00 -19.14 22.87
N THR A 37 3.77 -20.22 22.69
CA THR A 37 4.04 -21.21 23.74
C THR A 37 4.88 -20.67 24.91
N ALA A 38 5.84 -19.78 24.64
CA ALA A 38 6.71 -19.21 25.67
C ALA A 38 5.96 -18.19 26.55
N TYR A 39 5.11 -17.35 25.94
CA TYR A 39 4.22 -16.46 26.69
C TYR A 39 3.22 -17.25 27.52
N CYS A 40 2.64 -18.32 26.98
CA CYS A 40 1.74 -19.21 27.71
C CYS A 40 2.41 -19.93 28.89
N ALA A 41 3.70 -20.24 28.81
CA ALA A 41 4.46 -20.84 29.91
C ALA A 41 4.87 -19.82 30.98
N ALA A 42 4.93 -18.53 30.62
CA ALA A 42 5.30 -17.44 31.52
C ALA A 42 4.08 -16.79 32.21
N SER A 43 2.87 -16.97 31.69
CA SER A 43 1.64 -16.46 32.32
C SER A 43 1.21 -17.37 33.48
N LEU A 44 1.14 -16.81 34.69
CA LEU A 44 0.72 -17.54 35.89
C LEU A 44 -0.77 -17.90 35.92
N ASP A 45 -1.60 -17.30 35.06
CA ASP A 45 -3.07 -17.44 35.13
C ASP A 45 -3.67 -18.54 34.25
N GLY A 46 -2.87 -19.40 33.60
CA GLY A 46 -3.38 -20.58 32.87
C GLY A 46 -4.27 -20.28 31.65
N SER A 47 -4.48 -19.02 31.30
CA SER A 47 -5.19 -18.58 30.10
C SER A 47 -4.27 -18.60 28.88
N CYS A 48 -4.02 -19.78 28.33
CA CYS A 48 -3.29 -19.96 27.07
C CYS A 48 -4.09 -19.51 25.82
N PHE A 49 -5.27 -18.92 26.01
CA PHE A 49 -6.17 -18.54 24.94
C PHE A 49 -6.57 -17.07 25.07
N ALA A 50 -5.88 -16.20 24.34
CA ALA A 50 -6.42 -15.05 23.62
C ALA A 50 -5.28 -14.09 23.24
N VAL A 51 -4.73 -14.25 22.04
CA VAL A 51 -3.92 -13.21 21.38
C VAL A 51 -4.81 -12.15 20.70
N GLU A 52 -6.13 -12.15 20.95
CA GLU A 52 -7.05 -11.20 20.32
C GLU A 52 -7.25 -9.90 21.11
N GLU A 53 -7.07 -9.86 22.43
CA GLU A 53 -7.35 -8.66 23.23
C GLU A 53 -6.08 -8.15 23.94
N GLY A 54 -5.31 -7.31 23.23
CA GLY A 54 -4.56 -6.19 23.80
C GLY A 54 -3.22 -6.43 24.53
N GLY A 55 -2.80 -7.65 24.83
CA GLY A 55 -1.60 -7.88 25.67
C GLY A 55 -0.36 -8.52 25.02
N GLY A 56 -0.50 -9.20 23.88
CA GLY A 56 0.57 -9.99 23.26
C GLY A 56 1.29 -9.30 22.09
N PRO A 57 2.52 -9.73 21.72
CA PRO A 57 3.17 -9.23 20.51
C PRO A 57 2.33 -9.55 19.26
N ASN A 58 2.10 -8.54 18.40
CA ASN A 58 1.32 -8.71 17.17
C ASN A 58 2.16 -9.44 16.10
N LEU A 59 1.99 -10.76 16.00
CA LEU A 59 2.72 -11.63 15.07
C LEU A 59 1.94 -11.91 13.77
N THR A 60 0.91 -11.12 13.47
CA THR A 60 0.02 -11.32 12.32
C THR A 60 0.80 -11.37 11.00
N PHE A 61 1.79 -10.48 10.84
CA PHE A 61 2.65 -10.48 9.65
C PHE A 61 3.45 -11.80 9.49
N LEU A 62 4.01 -12.34 10.58
CA LEU A 62 4.76 -13.60 10.54
C LEU A 62 3.87 -14.80 10.19
N ARG A 63 2.58 -14.74 10.54
CA ARG A 63 1.59 -15.73 10.11
C ARG A 63 1.37 -15.68 8.59
N VAL A 64 1.38 -14.48 7.98
CA VAL A 64 1.28 -14.29 6.51
C VAL A 64 2.53 -14.81 5.78
N VAL A 65 3.72 -14.67 6.37
CA VAL A 65 4.97 -15.22 5.78
C VAL A 65 4.89 -16.73 5.55
N ARG A 66 4.03 -17.47 6.26
CA ARG A 66 3.82 -18.90 5.98
C ARG A 66 3.23 -19.18 4.59
N VAL A 67 2.59 -18.20 3.94
CA VAL A 67 2.09 -18.32 2.55
C VAL A 67 3.27 -18.48 1.57
N VAL A 68 4.44 -17.96 1.92
CA VAL A 68 5.67 -18.07 1.14
C VAL A 68 6.09 -19.54 0.90
N LYS A 69 5.71 -20.47 1.78
CA LYS A 69 5.94 -21.93 1.58
C LYS A 69 5.23 -22.47 0.33
N VAL A 70 4.14 -21.85 -0.12
CA VAL A 70 3.43 -22.22 -1.36
C VAL A 70 4.35 -22.05 -2.57
N LEU A 71 5.19 -21.00 -2.57
CA LEU A 71 6.18 -20.76 -3.61
C LEU A 71 7.23 -21.88 -3.68
N LYS A 72 7.60 -22.50 -2.54
CA LYS A 72 8.46 -23.69 -2.49
C LYS A 72 7.80 -24.91 -3.14
N THR A 73 6.50 -25.10 -2.93
CA THR A 73 5.75 -26.19 -3.58
C THR A 73 5.75 -26.04 -5.09
N VAL A 74 5.61 -24.81 -5.59
CA VAL A 74 5.69 -24.48 -7.02
C VAL A 74 7.07 -24.80 -7.61
N GLN A 75 8.15 -24.63 -6.86
CA GLN A 75 9.53 -24.93 -7.31
C GLN A 75 9.86 -26.42 -7.39
N ARG A 76 9.10 -27.29 -6.73
CA ARG A 76 9.26 -28.75 -6.87
C ARG A 76 8.81 -29.25 -8.24
N MET A 77 7.97 -28.49 -8.93
CA MET A 77 7.50 -28.82 -10.27
C MET A 77 8.48 -28.22 -11.30
N PRO A 78 9.20 -29.06 -12.09
CA PRO A 78 10.27 -28.59 -12.97
C PRO A 78 9.76 -27.60 -14.04
N GLY A 79 8.51 -27.76 -14.51
CA GLY A 79 7.89 -26.84 -15.47
C GLY A 79 7.69 -25.44 -14.92
N MET A 80 7.14 -25.30 -13.70
CA MET A 80 6.89 -23.99 -13.09
C MET A 80 8.20 -23.29 -12.65
N ARG A 81 9.19 -24.08 -12.21
CA ARG A 81 10.52 -23.57 -11.83
C ARG A 81 11.22 -22.84 -12.98
N CYS A 82 11.13 -23.36 -14.20
CA CYS A 82 11.74 -22.73 -15.38
C CYS A 82 11.13 -21.35 -15.66
N LEU A 83 9.81 -21.23 -15.53
CA LEU A 83 9.09 -19.95 -15.71
C LEU A 83 9.51 -18.92 -14.67
N VAL A 84 9.50 -19.30 -13.38
CA VAL A 84 9.88 -18.39 -12.29
C VAL A 84 11.33 -17.94 -12.42
N LEU A 85 12.26 -18.86 -12.72
CA LEU A 85 13.67 -18.50 -12.93
C LEU A 85 13.86 -17.57 -14.14
N SER A 86 13.08 -17.76 -15.20
CA SER A 86 13.12 -16.88 -16.38
C SER A 86 12.63 -15.46 -16.05
N LEU A 87 11.57 -15.33 -15.23
CA LEU A 87 11.08 -14.04 -14.73
C LEU A 87 12.09 -13.34 -13.82
N VAL A 88 12.69 -14.09 -12.89
CA VAL A 88 13.73 -13.53 -12.00
C VAL A 88 14.95 -13.08 -12.81
N LYS A 89 15.31 -13.83 -13.87
CA LYS A 89 16.43 -13.49 -14.75
C LYS A 89 16.17 -12.24 -15.60
N SER A 90 14.92 -11.93 -15.95
CA SER A 90 14.56 -10.70 -16.67
C SER A 90 14.32 -9.49 -15.77
N THR A 91 14.12 -9.70 -14.46
CA THR A 91 13.93 -8.64 -13.45
C THR A 91 15.00 -7.54 -13.46
N PRO A 92 16.33 -7.81 -13.54
CA PRO A 92 17.33 -6.74 -13.50
C PRO A 92 17.23 -5.76 -14.70
N LEU A 93 16.84 -6.25 -15.88
CA LEU A 93 16.58 -5.39 -17.03
C LEU A 93 15.36 -4.50 -16.81
N LEU A 94 14.32 -5.07 -16.18
CA LEU A 94 13.10 -4.32 -15.84
C LEU A 94 13.38 -3.21 -14.82
N ILE A 95 14.24 -3.46 -13.82
CA ILE A 95 14.60 -2.46 -12.81
C ILE A 95 15.20 -1.19 -13.43
N GLN A 96 16.04 -1.33 -14.47
CA GLN A 96 16.63 -0.17 -15.16
C GLN A 96 15.56 0.73 -15.80
N VAL A 97 14.55 0.11 -16.42
CA VAL A 97 13.42 0.86 -17.00
C VAL A 97 12.56 1.47 -15.89
N MET A 98 12.30 0.73 -14.82
CA MET A 98 11.54 1.23 -13.67
C MET A 98 12.19 2.44 -13.02
N GLU A 99 13.52 2.50 -12.92
CA GLU A 99 14.24 3.65 -12.35
C GLU A 99 13.93 4.95 -13.12
N VAL A 100 13.98 4.89 -14.46
CA VAL A 100 13.66 6.04 -15.32
C VAL A 100 12.17 6.41 -15.19
N LEU A 101 11.27 5.42 -15.17
CA LEU A 101 9.84 5.66 -14.99
C LEU A 101 9.51 6.31 -13.64
N LEU A 102 10.14 5.84 -12.56
CA LEU A 102 9.98 6.41 -11.23
C LEU A 102 10.44 7.87 -11.19
N PHE A 103 11.55 8.20 -11.85
CA PHE A 103 12.02 9.59 -11.95
C PHE A 103 11.01 10.47 -12.69
N ILE A 104 10.46 10.00 -13.81
CA ILE A 104 9.43 10.71 -14.57
C ILE A 104 8.18 10.94 -13.72
N PHE A 105 7.68 9.91 -13.04
CA PHE A 105 6.50 10.02 -12.17
C PHE A 105 6.75 10.96 -10.99
N PHE A 106 7.96 10.99 -10.44
CA PHE A 106 8.33 11.95 -9.40
C PHE A 106 8.26 13.39 -9.89
N VAL A 107 8.80 13.69 -11.08
CA VAL A 107 8.75 15.02 -11.67
C VAL A 107 7.30 15.45 -11.93
N PHE A 108 6.49 14.60 -12.57
CA PHE A 108 5.07 14.92 -12.80
C PHE A 108 4.27 15.03 -11.51
N GLY A 109 4.56 14.20 -10.51
CA GLY A 109 3.96 14.31 -9.18
C GLY A 109 4.28 15.65 -8.52
N ALA A 110 5.54 16.09 -8.55
CA ALA A 110 5.96 17.38 -8.00
C ALA A 110 5.32 18.58 -8.72
N ILE A 111 5.22 18.51 -10.06
CA ILE A 111 4.50 19.52 -10.85
C ILE A 111 3.01 19.53 -10.46
N GLY A 112 2.39 18.35 -10.33
CA GLY A 112 1.01 18.21 -9.92
C GLY A 112 0.74 18.81 -8.54
N VAL A 113 1.65 18.63 -7.57
CA VAL A 113 1.55 19.30 -6.27
C VAL A 113 1.55 20.81 -6.43
N GLN A 114 2.47 21.39 -7.20
CA GLN A 114 2.52 22.85 -7.36
C GLN A 114 1.27 23.43 -8.03
N LEU A 115 0.63 22.68 -8.93
CA LEU A 115 -0.55 23.15 -9.67
C LEU A 115 -1.88 22.91 -8.93
N PHE A 116 -2.01 21.78 -8.24
CA PHE A 116 -3.29 21.27 -7.73
C PHE A 116 -3.35 21.10 -6.21
N MET A 117 -2.37 21.61 -5.47
CA MET A 117 -2.35 21.56 -4.00
C MET A 117 -3.64 22.16 -3.41
N GLY A 118 -4.36 21.38 -2.59
CA GLY A 118 -5.60 21.80 -1.92
C GLY A 118 -6.81 21.97 -2.84
N LYS A 119 -6.65 21.90 -4.17
CA LYS A 119 -7.75 22.11 -5.13
C LYS A 119 -8.71 20.92 -5.18
N LEU A 120 -8.19 19.68 -5.12
CA LEU A 120 -8.99 18.46 -5.17
C LEU A 120 -9.82 18.19 -3.90
N ARG A 121 -9.70 19.03 -2.86
CA ARG A 121 -10.46 18.91 -1.61
C ARG A 121 -11.72 19.77 -1.58
N GLN A 122 -11.91 20.63 -2.58
CA GLN A 122 -13.00 21.60 -2.61
C GLN A 122 -14.31 20.92 -3.02
N HIS A 123 -15.31 20.99 -2.14
CA HIS A 123 -16.65 20.46 -2.39
C HIS A 123 -17.72 21.48 -2.05
N CYS A 124 -18.91 21.28 -2.64
CA CYS A 124 -20.07 22.11 -2.36
C CYS A 124 -20.70 21.69 -1.03
N PHE A 125 -20.91 22.68 -0.17
CA PHE A 125 -21.64 22.54 1.07
C PHE A 125 -22.94 23.34 0.98
N ASP A 126 -24.01 22.80 1.55
CA ASP A 126 -25.26 23.53 1.70
C ASP A 126 -25.13 24.56 2.84
N GLU A 127 -25.43 25.83 2.57
CA GLU A 127 -25.28 26.91 3.56
C GLU A 127 -26.25 26.76 4.75
N ALA A 128 -27.42 26.13 4.53
CA ALA A 128 -28.44 26.01 5.57
C ALA A 128 -28.15 24.90 6.58
N SER A 129 -27.59 23.78 6.10
CA SER A 129 -27.36 22.58 6.91
C SER A 129 -25.88 22.32 7.21
N GLU A 130 -24.96 23.05 6.57
CA GLU A 130 -23.50 22.85 6.60
C GLU A 130 -23.10 21.39 6.27
N THR A 131 -23.94 20.68 5.51
CA THR A 131 -23.69 19.30 5.11
C THR A 131 -23.06 19.22 3.73
N LEU A 132 -22.28 18.16 3.52
CA LEU A 132 -21.72 17.83 2.22
C LEU A 132 -22.86 17.44 1.27
N VAL A 133 -23.00 18.20 0.19
CA VAL A 133 -23.89 17.84 -0.89
C VAL A 133 -23.15 16.82 -1.74
N SER A 134 -23.76 15.67 -2.00
CA SER A 134 -23.20 14.58 -2.82
C SER A 134 -23.03 15.02 -4.29
N SER A 135 -22.04 15.87 -4.53
CA SER A 135 -21.54 16.30 -5.84
C SER A 135 -20.48 15.30 -6.28
N GLU A 136 -20.66 14.69 -7.45
CA GLU A 136 -19.66 13.80 -8.07
C GLU A 136 -18.40 14.55 -8.55
N GLY A 137 -18.31 15.87 -8.35
CA GLY A 137 -17.20 16.70 -8.80
C GLY A 137 -16.66 17.68 -7.73
N VAL A 138 -15.43 18.13 -7.99
CA VAL A 138 -14.75 19.21 -7.26
C VAL A 138 -15.31 20.56 -7.71
N CYS A 139 -15.55 21.47 -6.77
CA CYS A 139 -16.01 22.82 -7.09
C CYS A 139 -14.84 23.81 -7.18
N SER A 140 -15.03 24.91 -7.92
CA SER A 140 -14.07 26.02 -7.98
C SER A 140 -14.79 27.34 -7.71
N GLU A 141 -14.19 28.18 -6.86
CA GLU A 141 -14.68 29.53 -6.58
C GLU A 141 -14.43 30.48 -7.78
N GLU A 142 -13.40 30.18 -8.59
CA GLU A 142 -13.07 30.94 -9.80
C GLU A 142 -13.81 30.38 -11.01
N THR A 143 -15.10 30.69 -11.11
CA THR A 143 -15.98 30.30 -12.22
C THR A 143 -15.73 31.11 -13.50
N GLY A 144 -14.96 32.20 -13.42
CA GLY A 144 -14.93 33.25 -14.44
C GLY A 144 -13.94 33.11 -15.61
N ALA A 145 -13.01 32.14 -15.63
CA ALA A 145 -11.99 32.10 -16.69
C ALA A 145 -11.55 30.73 -17.21
N LEU A 146 -11.69 29.63 -16.44
CA LEU A 146 -11.14 28.31 -16.82
C LEU A 146 -12.11 27.11 -16.68
N GLY A 147 -13.39 27.33 -16.37
CA GLY A 147 -14.42 26.29 -16.50
C GLY A 147 -14.52 25.25 -15.37
N GLY A 148 -14.30 25.64 -14.11
CA GLY A 148 -14.56 24.77 -12.96
C GLY A 148 -16.06 24.62 -12.65
N ASN A 149 -16.45 23.51 -12.02
CA ASN A 149 -17.83 23.28 -11.61
C ASN A 149 -18.25 24.31 -10.55
N ALA A 150 -19.37 25.00 -10.80
CA ALA A 150 -19.99 25.90 -9.84
C ALA A 150 -20.96 25.11 -8.95
N CYS A 151 -21.07 25.52 -7.69
CA CYS A 151 -22.12 25.02 -6.80
C CYS A 151 -23.49 25.62 -7.17
N GLY A 152 -24.57 24.95 -6.80
CA GLY A 152 -25.94 25.44 -7.02
C GLY A 152 -26.34 26.59 -6.09
N ASP A 153 -27.54 27.14 -6.29
CA ASP A 153 -28.05 28.24 -5.46
C ASP A 153 -28.12 27.84 -3.96
N GLY A 154 -27.56 28.68 -3.08
CA GLY A 154 -27.50 28.43 -1.64
C GLY A 154 -26.40 27.44 -1.19
N GLN A 155 -25.46 27.10 -2.09
CA GLN A 155 -24.30 26.27 -1.77
C GLN A 155 -23.01 27.07 -1.88
N ALA A 156 -22.09 26.82 -0.95
CA ALA A 156 -20.76 27.42 -0.95
C ALA A 156 -19.68 26.38 -1.24
N CYS A 157 -18.70 26.73 -2.06
CA CYS A 157 -17.53 25.91 -2.30
C CYS A 157 -16.53 26.08 -1.15
N ARG A 158 -16.23 25.00 -0.41
CA ARG A 158 -15.32 25.04 0.74
C ARG A 158 -14.40 23.81 0.74
N ASP A 159 -13.21 23.93 1.34
CA ASP A 159 -12.32 22.79 1.59
C ASP A 159 -12.94 21.90 2.67
N ARG A 160 -12.95 20.57 2.45
CA ARG A 160 -13.39 19.58 3.44
C ARG A 160 -12.71 19.72 4.80
N ASP A 161 -11.45 20.15 4.85
CA ASP A 161 -10.65 20.18 6.08
C ASP A 161 -10.73 21.54 6.83
N TYR A 162 -11.54 22.50 6.34
CA TYR A 162 -11.51 23.89 6.82
C TYR A 162 -12.07 24.10 8.24
N ASP A 163 -12.88 23.18 8.79
CA ASP A 163 -13.69 23.50 9.97
C ASP A 163 -13.48 22.60 11.20
N GLY A 164 -12.48 21.71 11.23
CA GLY A 164 -12.16 20.89 12.41
C GLY A 164 -13.30 19.99 12.91
N ARG A 165 -14.39 19.88 12.15
CA ARG A 165 -15.55 19.03 12.47
C ARG A 165 -15.25 17.59 12.07
N PRO A 166 -15.68 16.60 12.87
CA PRO A 166 -15.50 15.21 12.52
C PRO A 166 -16.23 14.94 11.20
N ASN A 167 -15.45 14.65 10.16
CA ASN A 167 -15.91 14.21 8.85
C ASN A 167 -17.16 13.34 8.98
N ASP A 168 -18.30 13.84 8.49
CA ASP A 168 -19.42 12.95 8.24
C ASP A 168 -18.94 11.84 7.31
N ARG A 169 -19.22 10.62 7.74
CA ARG A 169 -18.61 9.37 7.28
C ARG A 169 -19.08 8.94 5.90
N ASP A 170 -19.37 9.89 5.00
CA ASP A 170 -19.57 9.54 3.60
C ASP A 170 -18.19 9.43 2.91
N THR A 171 -17.68 8.20 3.05
CA THR A 171 -16.36 7.67 2.72
C THR A 171 -16.13 7.41 1.23
N THR A 172 -16.86 8.08 0.34
CA THR A 172 -16.97 7.64 -1.06
C THR A 172 -16.16 8.44 -2.07
N LEU A 173 -15.54 9.57 -1.70
CA LEU A 173 -14.73 10.34 -2.64
C LEU A 173 -13.22 10.24 -2.35
N ASN A 174 -12.55 9.41 -3.15
CA ASN A 174 -11.11 9.36 -3.48
C ASN A 174 -10.10 10.12 -2.58
N ARG A 175 -10.12 9.90 -1.26
CA ARG A 175 -9.08 10.43 -0.35
C ARG A 175 -7.65 10.05 -0.76
N TYR A 176 -7.50 8.94 -1.48
CA TYR A 176 -6.22 8.42 -1.94
C TYR A 176 -5.74 9.03 -3.28
N ILE A 177 -6.55 9.89 -3.92
CA ILE A 177 -6.20 10.61 -5.14
C ILE A 177 -6.17 12.11 -4.81
N SER A 178 -4.98 12.66 -4.62
CA SER A 178 -4.80 14.09 -4.39
C SER A 178 -3.34 14.52 -4.58
N PHE A 179 -3.14 15.83 -4.72
CA PHE A 179 -1.84 16.45 -4.98
C PHE A 179 -1.32 17.25 -3.79
N ASP A 180 -1.72 16.89 -2.56
CA ASP A 180 -1.35 17.67 -1.38
C ASP A 180 0.06 17.37 -0.87
N ASN A 181 0.56 16.17 -1.17
CA ASN A 181 1.90 15.72 -0.81
C ASN A 181 2.54 15.03 -2.00
N ILE A 182 3.87 15.09 -2.09
CA ILE A 182 4.63 14.51 -3.21
C ILE A 182 4.36 13.00 -3.35
N LEU A 183 4.26 12.27 -2.24
CA LEU A 183 3.99 10.83 -2.28
C LEU A 183 2.58 10.52 -2.83
N LEU A 184 1.60 11.36 -2.50
CA LEU A 184 0.21 11.18 -2.92
C LEU A 184 0.01 11.62 -4.37
N GLY A 185 0.70 12.70 -4.78
CA GLY A 185 0.79 13.11 -6.17
C GLY A 185 1.46 12.04 -7.04
N PHE A 186 2.53 11.40 -6.54
CA PHE A 186 3.16 10.26 -7.20
C PHE A 186 2.19 9.07 -7.35
N ALA A 187 1.47 8.70 -6.28
CA ALA A 187 0.49 7.62 -6.32
C ALA A 187 -0.65 7.92 -7.32
N THR A 188 -1.11 9.17 -7.34
CA THR A 188 -2.12 9.65 -8.28
C THR A 188 -1.65 9.53 -9.73
N VAL A 189 -0.44 9.99 -10.04
CA VAL A 189 0.16 9.84 -11.38
C VAL A 189 0.30 8.37 -11.78
N LEU A 190 0.70 7.50 -10.86
CA LEU A 190 0.80 6.06 -11.11
C LEU A 190 -0.56 5.45 -11.47
N THR A 191 -1.63 5.82 -10.75
CA THR A 191 -2.99 5.36 -11.05
C THR A 191 -3.52 5.90 -12.38
N THR A 192 -3.17 7.14 -12.73
CA THR A 192 -3.56 7.72 -14.03
C THR A 192 -2.86 6.98 -15.19
N VAL A 193 -1.57 6.65 -15.04
CA VAL A 193 -0.80 5.92 -16.07
C VAL A 193 -1.21 4.45 -16.19
N SER A 194 -1.67 3.82 -15.09
CA SER A 194 -2.27 2.48 -15.15
C SER A 194 -3.65 2.46 -15.82
N LEU A 195 -4.17 3.64 -16.20
CA LEU A 195 -5.49 3.83 -16.82
C LEU A 195 -6.65 3.39 -15.90
N GLU A 196 -6.42 3.36 -14.58
CA GLU A 196 -7.45 3.08 -13.59
C GLU A 196 -7.92 4.39 -12.96
N GLY A 197 -9.20 4.73 -13.12
CA GLY A 197 -9.76 5.97 -12.54
C GLY A 197 -9.18 7.27 -13.10
N TRP A 198 -8.44 7.22 -14.22
CA TRP A 198 -7.82 8.40 -14.85
C TRP A 198 -8.85 9.47 -15.24
N SER A 199 -10.02 9.05 -15.73
CA SER A 199 -11.10 9.97 -16.11
C SER A 199 -11.63 10.74 -14.89
N SER A 200 -11.73 10.07 -13.74
CA SER A 200 -12.14 10.68 -12.47
C SER A 200 -11.07 11.58 -11.85
N THR A 201 -9.83 11.49 -12.31
CA THR A 201 -8.76 12.43 -11.91
C THR A 201 -8.70 13.63 -12.86
N LEU A 202 -9.16 13.45 -14.11
CA LEU A 202 -9.21 14.49 -15.13
C LEU A 202 -10.38 15.46 -14.93
N TYR A 203 -11.53 14.96 -14.49
CA TYR A 203 -12.77 15.73 -14.25
C TYR A 203 -12.95 16.03 -12.75
#